data_AF-A0A1F3ZUA3-F1
#
_entry.id   AF-A0A1F3ZUA3-F1
#
_cell.length_a   1.000
_cell.length_b   1.000
_cell.length_c   1.000
_cell.angle_alpha   90.00
_cell.angle_beta   90.00
_cell.angle_gamma   90.00
#
_symmetry.space_group_name_H-M   'P 1'
#
loop_
_entity.id
_entity.type
_entity.pdbx_description
1 polymer ?
#
loop_
_entity_poly.entity_id
_entity_poly.type
_entity_poly.pdbx_seq_one_letter_code
_entity_poly.pdbx_strand_id
1 'polypeptide(L)'
;MLERGSDTLIMTGTKDTQPDDETNITLRLQATCVDNRDGSSTVFASAAREVSKLQKVGHSITAGVSVATISVPSGTDRVMRVQKRETIQDPTFYQGFYTLVRNFAREEKKRN
;
A
#
# COMPACT_ATOMS: atom_id res chain seq x y z
N MET A 1 37.75 4.30 16.54
CA MET A 1 37.02 3.37 15.66
C MET A 1 35.54 3.63 15.93
N LEU A 2 34.87 4.45 15.12
CA LEU A 2 33.44 4.72 15.31
C LEU A 2 32.68 3.54 14.72
N GLU A 3 32.09 2.72 15.58
CA GLU A 3 31.06 1.74 15.24
C GLU A 3 29.92 2.49 14.53
N ARG A 4 29.94 2.50 13.19
CA ARG A 4 28.74 2.85 12.42
C ARG A 4 27.77 1.71 12.66
N GLY A 5 26.86 1.91 13.60
CA GLY A 5 25.67 1.07 13.74
C GLY A 5 25.09 0.87 12.35
N SER A 6 24.84 -0.38 11.97
CA SER A 6 24.21 -0.76 10.72
C SER A 6 22.74 -0.30 10.75
N ASP A 7 22.54 1.00 10.67
CA ASP A 7 21.22 1.61 10.57
C ASP A 7 20.66 1.23 9.21
N THR A 8 19.87 0.17 9.22
CA THR A 8 19.10 -0.28 8.07
C THR A 8 18.09 0.82 7.79
N LEU A 9 18.38 1.66 6.79
CA LEU A 9 17.47 2.74 6.40
C LEU A 9 16.28 2.11 5.68
N ILE A 10 15.11 2.19 6.31
CA ILE A 10 13.83 1.77 5.73
C ILE A 10 13.10 3.03 5.25
N MET A 11 12.76 3.04 3.96
CA MET A 11 11.98 4.09 3.32
C MET A 11 10.62 3.52 2.93
N THR A 12 9.55 4.23 3.24
CA THR A 12 8.19 3.83 2.88
C THR A 12 7.50 4.93 2.09
N GLY A 13 6.75 4.56 1.05
CA GLY A 13 5.92 5.46 0.27
C GLY A 13 4.50 4.91 0.14
N THR A 14 3.50 5.78 0.20
CA THR A 14 2.11 5.42 -0.08
C THR A 14 1.56 6.36 -1.14
N LYS A 15 0.84 5.81 -2.12
CA LYS A 15 0.15 6.58 -3.15
C LYS A 15 -1.27 6.07 -3.29
N ASP A 16 -2.22 6.94 -3.02
CA ASP A 16 -3.64 6.69 -3.25
C ASP A 16 -4.06 7.28 -4.60
N THR A 17 -4.88 6.52 -5.33
CA THR A 17 -5.50 6.95 -6.57
C THR A 17 -6.94 6.47 -6.63
N GLN A 18 -7.82 7.32 -7.12
CA GLN A 18 -9.24 7.06 -7.25
C GLN A 18 -9.63 7.09 -8.73
N PRO A 19 -9.65 5.95 -9.44
CA PRO A 19 -10.00 5.91 -10.85
C PRO A 19 -11.48 6.21 -11.12
N ASP A 20 -12.35 5.93 -10.14
CA ASP A 20 -13.80 6.20 -10.19
C ASP A 20 -14.34 6.54 -8.79
N ASP A 21 -15.60 6.93 -8.68
CA ASP A 21 -16.22 7.37 -7.43
C ASP A 21 -16.39 6.26 -6.38
N GLU A 22 -16.31 4.99 -6.80
CA GLU A 22 -16.51 3.84 -5.93
C GLU A 22 -15.21 3.13 -5.53
N THR A 23 -14.13 3.33 -6.27
CA THR A 23 -12.90 2.54 -6.18
C THR A 23 -11.74 3.39 -5.70
N ASN A 24 -11.11 2.96 -4.61
CA ASN A 24 -9.84 3.50 -4.13
C ASN A 24 -8.72 2.46 -4.31
N ILE A 25 -7.59 2.88 -4.87
CA ILE A 25 -6.41 2.04 -5.03
C ILE A 25 -5.28 2.65 -4.21
N THR A 26 -4.80 1.90 -3.22
CA THR A 26 -3.65 2.27 -2.38
C THR A 26 -2.43 1.46 -2.79
N LEU A 27 -1.40 2.14 -3.28
CA LEU A 27 -0.08 1.57 -3.53
C LEU A 27 0.83 1.83 -2.32
N ARG A 28 1.43 0.77 -1.76
CA ARG A 28 2.43 0.86 -0.68
C ARG A 28 3.75 0.34 -1.21
N LEU A 29 4.80 1.15 -1.11
CA LEU A 29 6.17 0.81 -1.45
C LEU A 29 7.01 0.84 -0.17
N GLN A 30 7.87 -0.16 0.01
CA GLN A 30 8.92 -0.17 1.01
C GLN A 30 10.24 -0.45 0.31
N ALA A 31 11.27 0.33 0.65
CA ALA A 31 12.63 0.10 0.21
C ALA A 31 13.58 0.10 1.41
N THR A 32 14.59 -0.75 1.36
CA THR A 32 15.59 -0.90 2.42
C THR A 32 16.98 -0.81 1.79
N CYS A 33 17.84 -0.01 2.38
CA CYS A 33 19.24 0.10 1.96
C CYS A 33 20.15 -0.65 2.94
N VAL A 34 21.06 -1.46 2.40
CA VAL A 34 22.06 -2.22 3.17
C VAL A 34 23.45 -1.81 2.70
N ASP A 35 24.31 -1.38 3.63
CA ASP A 35 25.72 -1.09 3.37
C ASP A 35 26.49 -2.39 3.14
N ASN A 36 27.19 -2.49 2.00
CA ASN A 36 28.01 -3.64 1.64
C ASN A 36 29.41 -3.60 2.28
N ARG A 37 29.75 -2.53 3.03
CA ARG A 37 31.04 -2.29 3.71
C ARG A 37 32.26 -2.15 2.78
N ASP A 38 32.01 -1.98 1.49
CA ASP A 38 33.01 -1.75 0.44
C ASP A 38 32.86 -0.37 -0.23
N GLY A 39 32.04 0.51 0.36
CA GLY A 39 31.67 1.79 -0.21
C GLY A 39 30.50 1.72 -1.21
N SER A 40 29.91 0.54 -1.42
CA SER A 40 28.66 0.36 -2.14
C SER A 40 27.50 0.03 -1.21
N SER A 41 26.28 0.10 -1.72
CA SER A 41 25.08 -0.28 -0.97
C SER A 41 24.10 -1.00 -1.87
N THR A 42 23.38 -1.96 -1.31
CA THR A 42 22.34 -2.74 -1.98
C THR A 42 20.97 -2.24 -1.55
N VAL A 43 20.09 -1.96 -2.51
CA VAL A 43 18.72 -1.52 -2.24
C VAL A 43 17.75 -2.65 -2.58
N PHE A 44 16.93 -3.03 -1.61
CA PHE A 44 15.82 -3.96 -1.77
C PHE A 44 14.51 -3.19 -1.78
N ALA A 45 13.58 -3.52 -2.68
CA ALA A 45 12.28 -2.87 -2.75
C ALA A 45 11.15 -3.92 -2.86
N SER A 46 10.02 -3.62 -2.23
CA SER A 46 8.78 -4.39 -2.30
C SER A 46 7.61 -3.44 -2.36
N ALA A 47 6.64 -3.72 -3.22
CA ALA A 47 5.41 -2.96 -3.30
C ALA A 47 4.17 -3.86 -3.24
N ALA A 48 3.12 -3.37 -2.61
CA ALA A 48 1.80 -3.99 -2.60
C ALA A 48 0.74 -3.00 -3.06
N ARG A 49 -0.25 -3.51 -3.79
CA ARG A 49 -1.43 -2.76 -4.21
C ARG A 49 -2.65 -3.30 -3.48
N GLU A 50 -3.42 -2.40 -2.91
CA GLU A 50 -4.72 -2.66 -2.32
C GLU A 50 -5.81 -1.96 -3.13
N VAL A 51 -6.84 -2.70 -3.51
CA VAL A 51 -8.01 -2.17 -4.20
C VAL A 51 -9.20 -2.29 -3.26
N SER A 52 -9.80 -1.16 -2.94
CA SER A 52 -10.97 -1.02 -2.08
C SER A 52 -12.14 -0.47 -2.88
N LYS A 53 -13.32 -1.06 -2.73
CA LYS A 53 -14.55 -0.59 -3.38
C LYS A 53 -15.65 -0.31 -2.37
N LEU A 54 -16.50 0.66 -2.68
CA LEU A 54 -17.76 0.89 -1.98
C LEU A 54 -18.70 -0.31 -2.20
N GLN A 55 -19.12 -0.96 -1.12
CA GLN A 55 -20.14 -2.02 -1.13
C GLN A 55 -21.39 -1.54 -0.40
N LYS A 56 -22.55 -1.84 -0.96
CA LYS A 56 -23.85 -1.59 -0.33
C LYS A 56 -24.12 -2.67 0.72
N VAL A 57 -24.32 -2.27 1.97
CA VAL A 57 -24.62 -3.15 3.10
C VAL A 57 -26.05 -2.86 3.56
N GLY A 58 -26.90 -3.88 3.59
CA GLY A 58 -28.28 -3.75 4.06
C GLY A 58 -28.40 -4.04 5.55
N HIS A 59 -29.21 -3.25 6.25
CA HIS A 59 -29.57 -3.48 7.66
C HIS A 59 -31.03 -3.89 7.77
N SER A 60 -31.32 -4.99 8.47
CA SER A 60 -32.68 -5.41 8.81
C SER A 60 -32.93 -5.24 10.31
N ILE A 61 -34.13 -4.78 10.65
CA ILE A 61 -34.62 -4.74 12.04
C ILE A 61 -35.61 -5.89 12.18
N THR A 62 -35.36 -6.78 13.15
CA THR A 62 -36.23 -7.91 13.46
C THR A 62 -36.99 -7.60 14.74
N ALA A 63 -38.33 -7.58 14.67
CA ALA A 63 -39.18 -7.46 15.83
C ALA A 63 -39.81 -8.82 16.16
N GLY A 64 -39.69 -9.27 17.41
CA GLY A 64 -40.24 -10.54 17.89
C GLY A 64 -41.62 -10.36 18.50
N VAL A 65 -42.63 -11.06 17.97
CA VAL A 65 -43.91 -11.28 18.64
C VAL A 65 -44.05 -12.78 18.91
N SER A 66 -44.74 -13.13 20.00
CA SER A 66 -44.72 -14.45 20.68
C SER A 66 -45.08 -15.69 19.83
N VAL A 67 -45.44 -15.52 18.55
CA VAL A 67 -45.76 -16.61 17.63
C VAL A 67 -45.03 -16.50 16.27
N ALA A 68 -44.37 -15.36 15.99
CA ALA A 68 -43.65 -15.13 14.72
C ALA A 68 -42.67 -13.95 14.81
N THR A 69 -41.58 -14.02 14.04
CA THR A 69 -40.63 -12.91 13.86
C THR A 69 -40.87 -12.25 12.51
N ILE A 70 -41.00 -10.92 12.48
CA ILE A 70 -41.07 -10.14 11.23
C ILE A 70 -39.75 -9.38 11.07
N SER A 71 -39.05 -9.62 9.97
CA SER A 71 -37.83 -8.90 9.59
C SER A 71 -38.16 -7.85 8.55
N VAL A 72 -37.88 -6.57 8.83
CA VAL A 72 -38.10 -5.45 7.92
C VAL A 72 -36.76 -4.83 7.53
N PRO A 73 -36.46 -4.59 6.24
CA PRO A 73 -35.27 -3.85 5.84
C PRO A 73 -35.38 -2.40 6.33
N SER A 74 -34.37 -1.93 7.07
CA SER A 74 -34.37 -0.65 7.78
C SER A 74 -33.50 0.43 7.13
N GLY A 75 -32.62 0.05 6.21
CA GLY A 75 -31.72 0.97 5.53
C GLY A 75 -30.60 0.26 4.78
N THR A 76 -29.88 1.01 3.96
CA THR A 76 -28.69 0.52 3.26
C THR A 76 -27.57 1.54 3.34
N ASP A 77 -26.43 1.16 3.87
CA ASP A 77 -25.23 2.00 3.95
C ASP A 77 -24.21 1.61 2.87
N ARG A 78 -23.33 2.53 2.48
CA ARG A 78 -22.20 2.23 1.58
C ARG A 78 -20.91 2.23 2.40
N VAL A 79 -20.23 1.09 2.42
CA VAL A 79 -19.00 0.89 3.21
C VAL A 79 -17.86 0.52 2.28
N MET A 80 -16.69 1.13 2.47
CA MET A 80 -15.49 0.80 1.71
C MET A 80 -14.94 -0.55 2.17
N ARG A 81 -14.80 -1.51 1.25
CA ARG A 81 -14.26 -2.84 1.55
C ARG A 81 -13.08 -3.17 0.64
N VAL A 82 -12.04 -3.74 1.26
CA VAL A 82 -10.89 -4.27 0.54
C VAL A 82 -11.36 -5.44 -0.32
N GLN A 83 -11.21 -5.30 -1.63
CA GLN A 83 -11.56 -6.34 -2.61
C GLN A 83 -10.36 -7.21 -2.95
N LYS A 84 -9.18 -6.58 -3.04
CA LYS A 84 -7.95 -7.27 -3.45
C LYS A 84 -6.75 -6.63 -2.78
N ARG A 85 -5.80 -7.45 -2.33
CA ARG A 85 -4.47 -7.01 -1.92
C ARG A 85 -3.45 -7.95 -2.54
N GLU A 86 -2.51 -7.41 -3.30
CA GLU A 86 -1.50 -8.21 -4.00
C GLU A 86 -0.14 -7.52 -4.01
N THR A 87 0.93 -8.31 -3.94
CA THR A 87 2.29 -7.83 -4.16
C THR A 87 2.49 -7.54 -5.64
N ILE A 88 3.09 -6.40 -5.97
CA ILE A 88 3.42 -6.07 -7.36
C ILE A 88 4.57 -6.97 -7.80
N GLN A 89 4.30 -7.75 -8.85
CA GLN A 89 5.29 -8.61 -9.52
C GLN A 89 5.77 -8.04 -10.86
N ASP A 90 5.20 -6.91 -11.30
CA ASP A 90 5.56 -6.28 -12.57
C ASP A 90 7.02 -5.81 -12.55
N PRO A 91 7.91 -6.36 -13.40
CA PRO A 91 9.32 -5.96 -13.44
C PRO A 91 9.51 -4.51 -13.91
N THR A 92 8.61 -3.99 -14.76
CA THR A 92 8.71 -2.62 -15.28
C THR A 92 8.48 -1.59 -14.17
N PHE A 93 7.63 -1.89 -13.19
CA PHE A 93 7.45 -1.07 -12.00
C PHE A 93 8.77 -0.88 -11.24
N TYR A 94 9.48 -1.97 -10.95
CA TYR A 94 10.75 -1.92 -10.23
C TYR A 94 11.87 -1.31 -11.07
N GLN A 95 11.89 -1.54 -12.39
CA GLN A 95 12.84 -0.88 -13.29
C GLN A 95 12.71 0.64 -13.24
N GLY A 96 11.48 1.16 -13.22
CA GLY A 96 11.21 2.59 -13.04
C GLY A 96 11.75 3.12 -11.72
N PHE A 97 11.42 2.43 -10.61
CA PHE A 97 11.93 2.79 -9.27
C PHE A 97 13.46 2.84 -9.23
N TYR A 98 14.15 1.78 -9.68
CA TYR A 98 15.61 1.73 -9.63
C TYR A 98 16.28 2.73 -10.58
N THR A 99 15.62 3.12 -11.68
CA THR A 99 16.10 4.18 -12.56
C THR A 99 16.12 5.53 -11.82
N LEU A 100 15.04 5.85 -11.09
CA LEU A 100 14.96 7.07 -10.29
C LEU A 100 16.00 7.09 -9.17
N VAL A 101 16.16 5.99 -8.43
CA VAL A 101 17.18 5.86 -7.37
C VAL A 101 18.58 6.07 -7.95
N ARG A 102 18.90 5.47 -9.10
CA ARG A 102 20.19 5.61 -9.76
C ARG A 102 20.47 7.05 -10.19
N ASN A 103 19.46 7.74 -10.73
CA ASN A 103 19.59 9.13 -11.13
C ASN A 103 19.84 10.03 -9.92
N PHE A 104 19.05 9.86 -8.85
CA PHE A 104 19.23 10.58 -7.60
C PHE A 104 20.64 10.37 -7.02
N ALA A 105 21.11 9.12 -6.92
CA ALA A 105 22.45 8.82 -6.41
C ALA A 105 23.58 9.47 -7.24
N ARG A 106 23.40 9.59 -8.56
CA ARG A 106 24.36 10.27 -9.43
C ARG A 106 24.37 11.77 -9.21
N GLU A 107 23.22 12.39 -8.97
CA GLU A 107 23.11 13.82 -8.68
C GLU A 107 23.70 14.16 -7.32
N GLU A 108 23.41 13.36 -6.30
CA GLU A 108 24.01 13.49 -4.96
C GLU A 108 25.54 13.42 -5.03
N LYS A 109 26.09 12.50 -5.81
CA LYS A 109 27.54 12.37 -6.00
C LYS A 109 28.17 13.58 -6.71
N LYS A 110 27.43 14.31 -7.54
CA LYS A 110 27.94 15.54 -8.19
C LYS A 110 27.92 16.75 -7.26
N ARG A 111 27.06 16.72 -6.24
CA ARG A 111 26.87 17.83 -5.29
C ARG A 111 27.89 17.81 -4.14
N ASN A 112 28.44 16.64 -3.84
CA ASN A 112 29.52 16.43 -2.86
C ASN A 112 30.88 16.35 -3.54
#